data_AF-A0A8T4SAK8-F1
#
_entry.id   AF-A0A8T4SAK8-F1
#
_cell.length_a   1.000
_cell.length_b   1.000
_cell.length_c   1.000
_cell.angle_alpha   90.00
_cell.angle_beta   90.00
_cell.angle_gamma   90.00
#
_symmetry.space_group_name_H-M   'P 1'
#
loop_
_entity.id
_entity.type
_entity.pdbx_description
1 polymer ?
#
loop_
_entity_poly.entity_id
_entity_poly.type
_entity_poly.pdbx_seq_one_letter_code
_entity_poly.pdbx_strand_id
1 'polypeptide(L)'
;MVAGDIDERIRKHFAELGREGIGDWLKKGLKGQYPPFRDSEKRHPFHPVYPEIVYANVSRDYSSVTEFLGIVYGRFCSDAVKGMFREAIGDVLASQIRENKLTKQACTDLIYLIGMTGAEESAGSLADFAGTAEPEKVDLYGALANLMQLNPSEVVYDAVERLTDSPNFEEGYLFVVIQILARSRPSDTRKIIGKFEARLKSLRDSATVTGNPKEVKAYLVARADCLSKVSMVAGPEQYGDTILTEV
;
A
#
# COMPACT_ATOMS: atom_id res chain seq x y z
N MET A 1 1.17 -37.46 -12.72
CA MET A 1 0.24 -36.43 -12.22
C MET A 1 0.01 -35.43 -13.33
N VAL A 2 -1.24 -35.20 -13.71
CA VAL A 2 -1.62 -34.16 -14.68
C VAL A 2 -1.66 -32.83 -13.93
N ALA A 3 -1.13 -31.74 -14.48
CA ALA A 3 -1.01 -30.44 -13.80
C ALA A 3 -2.33 -29.92 -13.18
N GLY A 4 -3.50 -30.32 -13.70
CA GLY A 4 -4.80 -29.96 -13.15
C GLY A 4 -5.10 -30.51 -11.75
N ASP A 5 -4.52 -31.67 -11.39
CA ASP A 5 -4.73 -32.30 -10.08
C ASP A 5 -4.03 -31.51 -8.94
N ILE A 6 -2.87 -30.92 -9.24
CA ILE A 6 -2.10 -30.15 -8.25
C ILE A 6 -2.76 -28.79 -8.01
N ASP A 7 -3.19 -28.10 -9.06
CA ASP A 7 -3.88 -26.80 -8.95
C ASP A 7 -5.18 -26.92 -8.13
N GLU A 8 -5.95 -27.98 -8.37
CA GLU A 8 -7.20 -28.23 -7.64
C GLU A 8 -6.96 -28.55 -6.17
N ARG A 9 -5.92 -29.36 -5.87
CA ARG A 9 -5.49 -29.61 -4.49
C ARG A 9 -5.07 -28.33 -3.77
N ILE A 10 -4.31 -27.45 -4.42
CA ILE A 10 -3.89 -26.17 -3.83
C ILE A 10 -5.10 -25.26 -3.59
N ARG A 11 -6.03 -25.16 -4.55
CA ARG A 11 -7.27 -24.37 -4.39
C ARG A 11 -8.10 -24.87 -3.21
N LYS A 12 -8.26 -26.18 -3.09
CA LYS A 12 -8.98 -26.81 -1.97
C LYS A 12 -8.29 -26.50 -0.64
N HIS A 13 -6.96 -26.60 -0.59
CA HIS A 13 -6.19 -26.26 0.61
C HIS A 13 -6.43 -24.82 1.08
N PHE A 14 -6.36 -23.84 0.17
CA PHE A 14 -6.62 -22.44 0.54
C PHE A 14 -8.07 -22.19 0.96
N ALA A 15 -9.04 -22.90 0.39
CA ALA A 15 -10.42 -22.84 0.83
C ALA A 15 -10.60 -23.38 2.27
N GLU A 16 -9.81 -24.38 2.67
CA GLU A 16 -9.83 -24.98 4.01
C GLU A 16 -9.08 -24.13 5.06
N LEU A 17 -8.06 -23.37 4.66
CA LEU A 17 -7.28 -22.53 5.58
C LEU A 17 -8.10 -21.38 6.21
N GLY A 18 -9.01 -20.80 5.43
CA GLY A 18 -9.68 -19.54 5.82
C GLY A 18 -8.73 -18.36 5.99
N ARG A 19 -9.27 -17.20 6.41
CA ARG A 19 -8.51 -15.95 6.58
C ARG A 19 -7.32 -16.09 7.55
N GLU A 20 -7.55 -16.64 8.74
CA GLU A 20 -6.50 -16.79 9.75
C GLU A 20 -5.38 -17.72 9.27
N GLY A 21 -5.73 -18.85 8.64
CA GLY A 21 -4.75 -19.78 8.08
C GLY A 21 -3.92 -19.17 6.96
N ILE A 22 -4.53 -18.33 6.11
CA ILE A 22 -3.80 -17.58 5.08
C ILE A 22 -2.84 -16.57 5.72
N GLY A 23 -3.28 -15.84 6.74
CA GLY A 23 -2.43 -14.89 7.48
C GLY A 23 -1.22 -15.57 8.12
N ASP A 24 -1.42 -16.73 8.75
CA ASP A 24 -0.33 -17.54 9.32
C ASP A 24 0.62 -18.07 8.26
N TRP A 25 0.10 -18.50 7.11
CA TRP A 25 0.90 -18.94 5.98
C TRP A 25 1.77 -17.80 5.44
N LEU A 26 1.19 -16.61 5.23
CA LEU A 26 1.92 -15.39 4.83
C LEU A 26 3.02 -15.05 5.85
N LYS A 27 2.70 -15.00 7.15
CA LYS A 27 3.68 -14.73 8.21
C LYS A 27 4.84 -15.72 8.20
N LYS A 28 4.56 -17.02 8.06
CA LYS A 28 5.60 -18.06 8.05
C LYS A 28 6.49 -17.94 6.81
N GLY A 29 5.90 -17.73 5.64
CA GLY A 29 6.66 -17.58 4.40
C GLY A 29 7.51 -16.32 4.40
N LEU A 30 6.95 -15.17 4.79
CA LEU A 30 7.64 -13.88 4.82
C LEU A 30 8.71 -13.76 5.92
N LYS A 31 8.66 -14.62 6.95
CA LYS A 31 9.76 -14.79 7.91
C LYS A 31 10.92 -15.61 7.35
N GLY A 32 10.70 -16.36 6.27
CA GLY A 32 11.75 -17.10 5.58
C GLY A 32 12.89 -16.16 5.18
N GLN A 33 14.13 -16.62 5.29
CA GLN A 33 15.30 -15.81 4.95
C GLN A 33 15.20 -15.33 3.50
N TYR A 34 15.06 -14.02 3.29
CA TYR A 34 15.31 -13.38 1.99
C TYR A 34 16.81 -13.53 1.74
N PRO A 35 17.25 -14.46 0.88
CA PRO A 35 18.66 -14.64 0.70
C PRO A 35 19.21 -13.43 -0.06
N PRO A 36 20.33 -12.84 0.37
CA PRO A 36 20.82 -11.60 -0.23
C PRO A 36 21.24 -11.75 -1.70
N PHE A 37 21.46 -12.97 -2.21
CA PHE A 37 21.88 -13.17 -3.60
C PHE A 37 21.40 -14.50 -4.20
N ARG A 38 21.25 -14.40 -5.52
CA ARG A 38 20.81 -15.32 -6.59
C ARG A 38 21.63 -16.62 -6.70
N ASP A 39 22.08 -17.21 -5.60
CA ASP A 39 22.63 -18.56 -5.63
C ASP A 39 21.47 -19.55 -5.72
N SER A 40 21.45 -20.28 -6.82
CA SER A 40 20.41 -21.22 -7.28
C SER A 40 20.14 -22.42 -6.35
N GLU A 41 20.77 -22.46 -5.18
CA GLU A 41 20.57 -23.44 -4.12
C GLU A 41 19.68 -22.94 -2.98
N LYS A 42 19.36 -21.63 -2.93
CA LYS A 42 18.53 -21.06 -1.86
C LYS A 42 17.05 -21.16 -2.20
N ARG A 43 16.36 -21.98 -1.41
CA ARG A 43 14.92 -22.26 -1.52
C ARG A 43 14.10 -20.97 -1.36
N HIS A 44 13.09 -20.77 -2.22
CA HIS A 44 12.11 -19.68 -2.10
C HIS A 44 11.58 -19.59 -0.65
N PRO A 45 11.32 -18.39 -0.08
CA PRO A 45 10.93 -18.23 1.34
C PRO A 45 9.70 -19.05 1.75
N PHE A 46 8.78 -19.31 0.81
CA PHE A 46 7.61 -20.15 1.02
C PHE A 46 7.83 -21.66 0.83
N HIS A 47 9.00 -22.09 0.37
CA HIS A 47 9.32 -23.51 0.15
C HIS A 47 9.20 -24.36 1.42
N PRO A 48 9.67 -23.93 2.61
CA PRO A 48 9.51 -24.71 3.84
C PRO A 48 8.07 -24.78 4.35
N VAL A 49 7.21 -23.87 3.89
CA VAL A 49 5.84 -23.72 4.39
C VAL A 49 4.86 -24.45 3.49
N TYR A 50 5.04 -24.36 2.17
CA TYR A 50 4.20 -25.07 1.20
C TYR A 50 4.93 -25.34 -0.12
N PRO A 51 5.78 -26.39 -0.16
CA PRO A 51 6.64 -26.66 -1.31
C PRO A 51 5.85 -26.96 -2.58
N GLU A 52 4.66 -27.56 -2.46
CA GLU A 52 3.82 -27.89 -3.61
C GLU A 52 3.43 -26.65 -4.43
N ILE A 53 3.12 -25.51 -3.79
CA ILE A 53 2.80 -24.25 -4.49
C ILE A 53 4.03 -23.70 -5.22
N VAL A 54 5.19 -23.78 -4.58
CA VAL A 54 6.47 -23.33 -5.16
C VAL A 54 6.83 -24.19 -6.38
N TYR A 55 6.59 -25.49 -6.32
CA TYR A 55 6.90 -26.41 -7.42
C TYR A 55 5.84 -26.46 -8.52
N ALA A 56 4.56 -26.24 -8.20
CA ALA A 56 3.45 -26.33 -9.16
C ALA A 56 3.41 -25.16 -10.16
N ASN A 57 4.10 -24.05 -9.86
CA ASN A 57 3.77 -22.78 -10.51
C ASN A 57 4.96 -21.88 -10.86
N VAL A 58 6.19 -22.20 -10.47
CA VAL A 58 7.19 -21.15 -10.33
C VAL A 58 8.52 -21.70 -10.82
N SER A 59 9.01 -21.28 -11.99
CA SER A 59 10.43 -21.47 -12.30
C SER A 59 11.25 -20.98 -11.11
N ARG A 60 12.44 -21.53 -10.88
CA ARG A 60 13.34 -21.01 -9.83
C ARG A 60 13.76 -19.53 -10.06
N ASP A 61 13.22 -18.87 -11.09
CA ASP A 61 13.62 -17.56 -11.61
C ASP A 61 12.71 -16.39 -11.22
N TYR A 62 11.66 -16.58 -10.41
CA TYR A 62 10.89 -15.42 -9.93
C TYR A 62 11.77 -14.57 -9.03
N SER A 63 12.02 -13.35 -9.49
CA SER A 63 12.95 -12.41 -8.90
C SER A 63 12.40 -11.79 -7.62
N SER A 64 11.08 -11.83 -7.38
CA SER A 64 10.43 -11.22 -6.21
C SER A 64 9.32 -12.08 -5.58
N VAL A 65 9.20 -11.97 -4.25
CA VAL A 65 8.15 -12.62 -3.44
C VAL A 65 6.76 -12.05 -3.78
N THR A 66 6.68 -10.77 -4.08
CA THR A 66 5.44 -10.09 -4.47
C THR A 66 4.82 -10.72 -5.72
N GLU A 67 5.60 -10.95 -6.79
CA GLU A 67 5.11 -11.61 -8.01
C GLU A 67 4.61 -13.02 -7.74
N PHE A 68 5.34 -13.79 -6.92
CA PHE A 68 4.92 -15.12 -6.50
C PHE A 68 3.56 -15.08 -5.79
N LEU A 69 3.37 -14.17 -4.83
CA LEU A 69 2.11 -14.03 -4.10
C LEU A 69 0.96 -13.53 -5.01
N GLY A 70 1.26 -12.65 -5.97
CA GLY A 70 0.29 -12.22 -6.99
C GLY A 70 -0.21 -13.38 -7.85
N ILE A 71 0.67 -14.32 -8.22
CA ILE A 71 0.29 -15.53 -8.94
C ILE A 71 -0.55 -16.46 -8.07
N VAL A 72 -0.18 -16.65 -6.81
CA VAL A 72 -0.98 -17.45 -5.87
C VAL A 72 -2.39 -16.88 -5.75
N TYR A 73 -2.50 -15.58 -5.58
CA TYR A 73 -3.78 -14.86 -5.55
C TYR A 73 -4.58 -15.05 -6.86
N GLY A 74 -3.94 -14.87 -8.02
CA GLY A 74 -4.62 -14.93 -9.32
C GLY A 74 -5.04 -16.34 -9.74
N ARG A 75 -4.19 -17.35 -9.52
CA ARG A 75 -4.37 -18.71 -10.03
C ARG A 75 -5.03 -19.67 -9.04
N PHE A 76 -4.78 -19.51 -7.74
CA PHE A 76 -5.19 -20.47 -6.72
C PHE A 76 -6.27 -19.99 -5.76
N CYS A 77 -6.56 -18.69 -5.71
CA CYS A 77 -7.65 -18.19 -4.89
C CYS A 77 -8.93 -18.10 -5.72
N SER A 78 -10.00 -18.80 -5.29
CA SER A 78 -11.36 -18.52 -5.76
C SER A 78 -11.83 -17.16 -5.28
N ASP A 79 -12.92 -16.60 -5.79
CA ASP A 79 -13.35 -15.23 -5.42
C ASP A 79 -13.61 -15.06 -3.91
N ALA A 80 -14.18 -16.07 -3.25
CA ALA A 80 -14.33 -16.07 -1.80
C ALA A 80 -12.97 -16.08 -1.07
N VAL A 81 -12.03 -16.89 -1.55
CA VAL A 81 -10.67 -16.97 -0.99
C VAL A 81 -9.88 -15.69 -1.28
N LYS A 82 -10.08 -15.03 -2.42
CA LYS A 82 -9.46 -13.75 -2.74
C LYS A 82 -9.83 -12.68 -1.72
N GLY A 83 -11.10 -12.61 -1.30
CA GLY A 83 -11.52 -11.73 -0.21
C GLY A 83 -10.74 -11.99 1.08
N MET A 84 -10.72 -13.26 1.53
CA MET A 84 -9.97 -13.66 2.73
C MET A 84 -8.46 -13.40 2.61
N PHE A 85 -7.90 -13.60 1.43
CA PHE A 85 -6.49 -13.37 1.16
C PHE A 85 -6.14 -11.89 1.26
N ARG A 86 -6.96 -11.01 0.67
CA ARG A 86 -6.73 -9.57 0.76
C ARG A 86 -6.83 -9.08 2.20
N GLU A 87 -7.86 -9.48 2.94
CA GLU A 87 -7.99 -9.18 4.36
C GLU A 87 -6.79 -9.68 5.19
N ALA A 88 -6.29 -10.88 4.90
CA ALA A 88 -5.13 -11.45 5.58
C ALA A 88 -3.85 -10.63 5.34
N ILE A 89 -3.66 -10.00 4.17
CA ILE A 89 -2.52 -9.09 3.92
C ILE A 89 -2.55 -7.95 4.94
N GLY A 90 -3.70 -7.31 5.09
CA GLY A 90 -3.94 -6.25 6.06
C GLY A 90 -3.66 -6.70 7.49
N ASP A 91 -4.15 -7.89 7.89
CA ASP A 91 -3.92 -8.43 9.24
C ASP A 91 -2.44 -8.65 9.54
N VAL A 92 -1.69 -9.17 8.56
CA VAL A 92 -0.25 -9.42 8.72
C VAL A 92 0.52 -8.11 8.87
N LEU A 93 0.20 -7.09 8.08
CA LEU A 93 0.79 -5.74 8.22
C LEU A 93 0.45 -5.12 9.58
N ALA A 94 -0.82 -5.11 9.97
CA ALA A 94 -1.25 -4.56 11.26
C ALA A 94 -0.56 -5.25 12.44
N SER A 95 -0.32 -6.57 12.34
CA SER A 95 0.37 -7.30 13.39
C SER A 95 1.85 -6.88 13.53
N GLN A 96 2.48 -6.34 12.48
CA GLN A 96 3.87 -5.89 12.54
C GLN A 96 4.08 -4.62 13.36
N ILE A 97 3.03 -3.81 13.59
CA ILE A 97 3.09 -2.65 14.50
C ILE A 97 3.53 -3.08 15.90
N ARG A 98 3.11 -4.28 16.35
CA ARG A 98 3.40 -4.82 17.68
C ARG A 98 4.43 -5.93 17.69
N GLU A 99 4.37 -6.83 16.71
CA GLU A 99 5.25 -7.99 16.67
C GLU A 99 6.66 -7.63 16.18
N ASN A 100 6.79 -6.70 15.23
CA ASN A 100 8.04 -6.33 14.55
C ASN A 100 8.92 -7.53 14.14
N LYS A 101 8.31 -8.60 13.61
CA LYS A 101 9.03 -9.84 13.25
C LYS A 101 9.41 -9.92 11.78
N LEU A 102 8.73 -9.18 10.91
CA LEU A 102 9.02 -9.15 9.49
C LEU A 102 10.16 -8.17 9.16
N THR A 103 10.92 -8.49 8.12
CA THR A 103 11.94 -7.60 7.58
C THR A 103 11.28 -6.41 6.87
N LYS A 104 12.05 -5.34 6.65
CA LYS A 104 11.58 -4.20 5.83
C LYS A 104 11.07 -4.67 4.46
N GLN A 105 11.85 -5.51 3.78
CA GLN A 105 11.48 -6.03 2.46
C GLN A 105 10.17 -6.81 2.48
N ALA A 106 9.93 -7.65 3.49
CA ALA A 106 8.67 -8.37 3.62
C ALA A 106 7.46 -7.43 3.83
N CYS A 107 7.63 -6.37 4.62
CA CYS A 107 6.59 -5.35 4.77
C CYS A 107 6.35 -4.61 3.45
N THR A 108 7.41 -4.23 2.73
CA THR A 108 7.33 -3.62 1.40
C THR A 108 6.61 -4.51 0.39
N ASP A 109 6.89 -5.82 0.38
CA ASP A 109 6.21 -6.79 -0.50
C ASP A 109 4.70 -6.87 -0.20
N LEU A 110 4.32 -6.86 1.10
CA LEU A 110 2.92 -6.81 1.50
C LEU A 110 2.22 -5.50 1.07
N ILE A 111 2.90 -4.37 1.20
CA ILE A 111 2.38 -3.06 0.75
C ILE A 111 2.10 -3.10 -0.75
N TYR A 112 3.04 -3.58 -1.57
CA TYR A 112 2.83 -3.70 -3.02
C TYR A 112 1.75 -4.72 -3.39
N LEU A 113 1.61 -5.79 -2.61
CA LEU A 113 0.58 -6.80 -2.82
C LEU A 113 -0.83 -6.21 -2.61
N ILE A 114 -1.00 -5.24 -1.71
CA ILE A 114 -2.27 -4.51 -1.55
C ILE A 114 -2.70 -3.84 -2.85
N GLY A 115 -1.83 -3.04 -3.47
CA GLY A 115 -2.15 -2.35 -4.73
C GLY A 115 -2.37 -3.34 -5.88
N MET A 116 -1.53 -4.36 -5.99
CA MET A 116 -1.65 -5.37 -7.06
C MET A 116 -2.94 -6.19 -6.98
N THR A 117 -3.44 -6.47 -5.77
CA THR A 117 -4.64 -7.29 -5.58
C THR A 117 -5.92 -6.49 -5.42
N GLY A 118 -5.83 -5.16 -5.29
CA GLY A 118 -6.97 -4.28 -5.02
C GLY A 118 -7.54 -4.46 -3.62
N ALA A 119 -6.66 -4.61 -2.60
CA ALA A 119 -7.04 -4.92 -1.23
C ALA A 119 -7.56 -3.70 -0.45
N GLU A 120 -8.76 -3.23 -0.80
CA GLU A 120 -9.41 -2.05 -0.20
C GLU A 120 -9.69 -2.22 1.30
N GLU A 121 -10.12 -3.41 1.71
CA GLU A 121 -10.28 -3.81 3.12
C GLU A 121 -9.01 -3.60 3.97
N SER A 122 -7.85 -3.70 3.33
CA SER A 122 -6.54 -3.57 3.97
C SER A 122 -6.04 -2.13 4.04
N ALA A 123 -6.76 -1.16 3.44
CA ALA A 123 -6.37 0.25 3.44
C ALA A 123 -6.19 0.79 4.86
N GLY A 124 -7.08 0.43 5.78
CA GLY A 124 -6.98 0.82 7.19
C GLY A 124 -5.72 0.28 7.87
N SER A 125 -5.43 -1.01 7.69
CA SER A 125 -4.23 -1.63 8.24
C SER A 125 -2.95 -1.06 7.63
N LEU A 126 -2.97 -0.72 6.33
CA LEU A 126 -1.86 -0.06 5.66
C LEU A 126 -1.60 1.33 6.24
N ALA A 127 -2.64 2.12 6.45
CA ALA A 127 -2.54 3.44 7.08
C ALA A 127 -2.00 3.34 8.51
N ASP A 128 -2.55 2.43 9.32
CA ASP A 128 -2.10 2.24 10.70
C ASP A 128 -0.64 1.78 10.76
N PHE A 129 -0.24 0.86 9.87
CA PHE A 129 1.15 0.41 9.75
C PHE A 129 2.08 1.54 9.32
N ALA A 130 1.75 2.27 8.26
CA ALA A 130 2.59 3.35 7.76
C ALA A 130 2.69 4.53 8.76
N GLY A 131 1.62 4.80 9.50
CA GLY A 131 1.58 5.89 10.47
C GLY A 131 2.22 5.59 11.82
N THR A 132 2.42 4.31 12.17
CA THR A 132 2.76 3.91 13.55
C THR A 132 3.96 2.97 13.65
N ALA A 133 4.26 2.16 12.64
CA ALA A 133 5.39 1.23 12.71
C ALA A 133 6.74 1.97 12.72
N GLU A 134 7.80 1.28 13.14
CA GLU A 134 9.16 1.82 13.14
C GLU A 134 9.53 2.44 11.77
N PRO A 135 9.96 3.71 11.69
CA PRO A 135 10.16 4.41 10.42
C PRO A 135 11.06 3.68 9.42
N GLU A 136 12.07 2.96 9.90
CA GLU A 136 12.97 2.16 9.08
C GLU A 136 12.26 1.00 8.36
N LYS A 137 11.13 0.52 8.89
CA LYS A 137 10.30 -0.56 8.32
C LYS A 137 9.25 -0.07 7.33
N VAL A 138 8.99 1.23 7.32
CA VAL A 138 7.89 1.82 6.56
C VAL A 138 8.44 2.45 5.27
N ASP A 139 7.71 2.23 4.18
CA ASP A 139 7.82 3.01 2.95
C ASP A 139 6.55 3.86 2.84
N LEU A 140 6.58 5.07 3.41
CA LEU A 140 5.39 5.94 3.49
C LEU A 140 4.91 6.35 2.10
N TYR A 141 5.85 6.66 1.21
CA TYR A 141 5.54 6.95 -0.19
C TYR A 141 4.92 5.73 -0.87
N GLY A 142 5.48 4.54 -0.68
CA GLY A 142 4.92 3.28 -1.16
C GLY A 142 3.51 3.04 -0.64
N ALA A 143 3.24 3.29 0.65
CA ALA A 143 1.91 3.16 1.23
C ALA A 143 0.89 4.13 0.59
N LEU A 144 1.23 5.41 0.47
CA LEU A 144 0.37 6.41 -0.18
C LEU A 144 0.15 6.11 -1.67
N ALA A 145 1.18 5.66 -2.38
CA ALA A 145 1.06 5.26 -3.78
C ALA A 145 0.10 4.06 -3.95
N ASN A 146 0.13 3.09 -3.03
CA ASN A 146 -0.81 1.97 -3.03
C ASN A 146 -2.23 2.45 -2.66
N LEU A 147 -2.41 3.30 -1.65
CA LEU A 147 -3.72 3.89 -1.32
C LEU A 147 -4.31 4.68 -2.50
N MET A 148 -3.48 5.37 -3.28
CA MET A 148 -3.89 6.06 -4.51
C MET A 148 -4.33 5.10 -5.63
N GLN A 149 -3.80 3.87 -5.69
CA GLN A 149 -4.15 2.88 -6.72
C GLN A 149 -5.46 2.14 -6.44
N LEU A 150 -5.89 2.08 -5.19
CA LEU A 150 -7.17 1.49 -4.79
C LEU A 150 -8.36 2.27 -5.37
N ASN A 151 -9.54 1.63 -5.48
CA ASN A 151 -10.71 2.37 -5.92
C ASN A 151 -11.10 3.42 -4.86
N PRO A 152 -11.48 4.63 -5.29
CA PRO A 152 -11.92 5.65 -4.35
C PRO A 152 -13.15 5.18 -3.59
N SER A 153 -13.08 5.23 -2.26
CA SER A 153 -14.15 4.78 -1.37
C SER A 153 -14.03 5.43 0.00
N GLU A 154 -15.08 5.32 0.80
CA GLU A 154 -15.10 5.73 2.21
C GLU A 154 -13.99 5.06 3.04
N VAL A 155 -13.70 3.79 2.75
CA VAL A 155 -12.64 3.04 3.45
C VAL A 155 -11.26 3.63 3.17
N VAL A 156 -10.97 3.99 1.92
CA VAL A 156 -9.71 4.63 1.52
C VAL A 156 -9.63 6.05 2.09
N TYR A 157 -10.73 6.80 2.06
CA TYR A 157 -10.82 8.13 2.63
C TYR A 157 -10.47 8.11 4.12
N ASP A 158 -11.14 7.27 4.91
CA ASP A 158 -10.92 7.15 6.36
C ASP A 158 -9.51 6.66 6.70
N ALA A 159 -8.94 5.78 5.89
CA ALA A 159 -7.56 5.32 6.04
C ALA A 159 -6.56 6.46 5.84
N VAL A 160 -6.72 7.26 4.78
CA VAL A 160 -5.82 8.38 4.48
C VAL A 160 -5.96 9.50 5.51
N GLU A 161 -7.18 9.80 5.98
CA GLU A 161 -7.37 10.77 7.07
C GLU A 161 -6.61 10.33 8.34
N ARG A 162 -6.77 9.07 8.77
CA ARG A 162 -6.03 8.53 9.92
C ARG A 162 -4.51 8.57 9.74
N LEU A 163 -4.01 8.21 8.55
CA LEU A 163 -2.58 8.27 8.25
C LEU A 163 -2.06 9.71 8.38
N THR A 164 -2.83 10.70 7.93
CA THR A 164 -2.42 12.11 7.94
C THR A 164 -2.33 12.72 9.34
N ASP A 165 -3.05 12.13 10.30
CA ASP A 165 -3.05 12.49 11.71
C ASP A 165 -2.06 11.64 12.54
N SER A 166 -1.29 10.76 11.90
CA SER A 166 -0.38 9.84 12.57
C SER A 166 0.99 10.46 12.92
N PRO A 167 1.70 9.96 13.95
CA PRO A 167 2.98 10.52 14.38
C PRO A 167 4.10 10.46 13.33
N ASN A 168 4.07 9.48 12.43
CA ASN A 168 5.11 9.29 11.42
C ASN A 168 4.76 9.96 10.08
N PHE A 169 3.66 10.71 10.01
CA PHE A 169 3.29 11.37 8.76
C PHE A 169 4.25 12.52 8.43
N GLU A 170 4.77 12.52 7.20
CA GLU A 170 5.62 13.58 6.70
C GLU A 170 4.79 14.61 5.90
N GLU A 171 4.87 15.88 6.31
CA GLU A 171 4.13 17.00 5.69
C GLU A 171 4.36 17.12 4.18
N GLY A 172 5.52 16.70 3.68
CA GLY A 172 5.85 16.71 2.25
C GLY A 172 4.86 15.93 1.38
N TYR A 173 4.06 15.02 1.96
CA TYR A 173 3.06 14.24 1.24
C TYR A 173 1.64 14.81 1.28
N LEU A 174 1.42 15.99 1.87
CA LEU A 174 0.07 16.59 1.96
C LEU A 174 -0.63 16.74 0.62
N PHE A 175 0.11 17.07 -0.44
CA PHE A 175 -0.47 17.16 -1.78
C PHE A 175 -0.98 15.80 -2.28
N VAL A 176 -0.25 14.72 -2.02
CA VAL A 176 -0.67 13.35 -2.38
C VAL A 176 -1.91 12.96 -1.58
N VAL A 177 -1.94 13.26 -0.28
CA VAL A 177 -3.11 13.06 0.59
C VAL A 177 -4.35 13.75 0.02
N ILE A 178 -4.25 15.04 -0.31
CA ILE A 178 -5.37 15.80 -0.87
C ILE A 178 -5.89 15.17 -2.17
N GLN A 179 -4.98 14.72 -3.04
CA GLN A 179 -5.37 14.02 -4.28
C GLN A 179 -6.18 12.74 -3.98
N ILE A 180 -5.76 11.91 -3.01
CA ILE A 180 -6.48 10.67 -2.66
C ILE A 180 -7.86 10.99 -2.06
N LEU A 181 -7.92 11.95 -1.12
CA LEU A 181 -9.15 12.34 -0.44
C LEU A 181 -10.15 12.97 -1.43
N ALA A 182 -9.70 13.87 -2.31
CA ALA A 182 -10.55 14.50 -3.31
C ALA A 182 -11.08 13.48 -4.34
N ARG A 183 -10.29 12.47 -4.71
CA ARG A 183 -10.78 11.36 -5.56
C ARG A 183 -11.88 10.55 -4.87
N SER A 184 -11.79 10.38 -3.55
CA SER A 184 -12.74 9.59 -2.76
C SER A 184 -14.02 10.35 -2.42
N ARG A 185 -13.93 11.67 -2.21
CA ARG A 185 -15.09 12.55 -1.99
C ARG A 185 -14.98 13.87 -2.79
N PRO A 186 -15.23 13.83 -4.11
CA PRO A 186 -15.03 15.00 -4.96
C PRO A 186 -15.87 16.23 -4.56
N SER A 187 -17.08 16.01 -4.06
CA SER A 187 -18.00 17.07 -3.61
C SER A 187 -17.57 17.78 -2.33
N ASP A 188 -16.64 17.20 -1.55
CA ASP A 188 -16.10 17.79 -0.32
C ASP A 188 -14.67 18.34 -0.49
N THR A 189 -14.16 18.37 -1.72
CA THR A 189 -12.79 18.81 -2.04
C THR A 189 -12.44 20.16 -1.42
N ARG A 190 -13.36 21.13 -1.38
CA ARG A 190 -13.10 22.42 -0.74
C ARG A 190 -12.82 22.30 0.75
N LYS A 191 -13.60 21.47 1.45
CA LYS A 191 -13.42 21.21 2.89
C LYS A 191 -12.12 20.45 3.14
N ILE A 192 -11.80 19.48 2.28
CA ILE A 192 -10.55 18.72 2.34
C ILE A 192 -9.35 19.67 2.23
N ILE A 193 -9.31 20.54 1.21
CA ILE A 193 -8.23 21.51 1.06
C ILE A 193 -8.16 22.46 2.26
N GLY A 194 -9.31 22.96 2.73
CA GLY A 194 -9.42 23.83 3.90
C GLY A 194 -8.86 23.20 5.18
N LYS A 195 -9.05 21.88 5.39
CA LYS A 195 -8.48 21.14 6.53
C LYS A 195 -6.95 21.22 6.58
N PHE A 196 -6.29 21.25 5.43
CA PHE A 196 -4.82 21.24 5.33
C PHE A 196 -4.21 22.62 5.04
N GLU A 197 -5.02 23.66 4.90
CA GLU A 197 -4.58 24.96 4.41
C GLU A 197 -3.44 25.58 5.25
N ALA A 198 -3.55 25.52 6.58
CA ALA A 198 -2.51 26.03 7.48
C ALA A 198 -1.17 25.29 7.31
N ARG A 199 -1.21 23.96 7.15
CA ARG A 199 -0.02 23.12 6.97
C ARG A 199 0.62 23.37 5.59
N LEU A 200 -0.20 23.52 4.55
CA LEU A 200 0.28 23.89 3.20
C LEU A 200 0.91 25.30 3.17
N LYS A 201 0.34 26.28 3.90
CA LYS A 201 0.96 27.61 4.07
C LYS A 201 2.31 27.49 4.75
N SER A 202 2.41 26.70 5.83
CA SER A 202 3.68 26.45 6.51
C SER A 202 4.73 25.82 5.57
N LEU A 203 4.34 24.88 4.70
CA LEU A 203 5.24 24.28 3.71
C LEU A 203 5.73 25.28 2.68
N ARG A 204 4.83 26.11 2.15
CA ARG A 204 5.17 27.20 1.22
C ARG A 204 6.15 28.17 1.85
N ASP A 205 5.83 28.64 3.04
CA ASP A 205 6.60 29.65 3.76
C ASP A 205 7.98 29.08 4.16
N SER A 206 8.05 27.80 4.52
CA SER A 206 9.34 27.13 4.77
C SER A 206 10.20 27.10 3.50
N ALA A 207 9.62 26.74 2.35
CA ALA A 207 10.34 26.70 1.08
C ALA A 207 10.82 28.08 0.61
N THR A 208 10.09 29.15 0.91
CA THR A 208 10.47 30.52 0.54
C THR A 208 11.50 31.12 1.51
N VAL A 209 11.38 30.85 2.81
CA VAL A 209 12.29 31.35 3.85
C VAL A 209 13.70 30.76 3.72
N THR A 210 13.84 29.50 3.32
CA THR A 210 15.17 28.91 3.06
C THR A 210 15.89 29.57 1.90
N GLY A 211 15.17 30.30 1.03
CA GLY A 211 15.71 30.91 -0.18
C GLY A 211 16.25 29.87 -1.16
N ASN A 212 15.98 28.57 -0.95
CA ASN A 212 16.52 27.48 -1.75
C ASN A 212 15.65 27.30 -3.00
N PRO A 213 16.15 27.62 -4.21
CA PRO A 213 15.34 27.55 -5.42
C PRO A 213 14.82 26.14 -5.72
N LYS A 214 15.50 25.09 -5.22
CA LYS A 214 15.06 23.70 -5.41
C LYS A 214 13.81 23.38 -4.60
N GLU A 215 13.72 23.87 -3.36
CA GLU A 215 12.57 23.64 -2.47
C GLU A 215 11.34 24.41 -2.95
N VAL A 216 11.52 25.68 -3.34
CA VAL A 216 10.45 26.46 -3.97
C VAL A 216 9.94 25.76 -5.23
N LYS A 217 10.85 25.29 -6.10
CA LYS A 217 10.47 24.55 -7.31
C LYS A 217 9.73 23.26 -6.99
N ALA A 218 10.20 22.49 -6.00
CA ALA A 218 9.55 21.24 -5.58
C ALA A 218 8.13 21.50 -5.07
N TYR A 219 7.93 22.51 -4.23
CA TYR A 219 6.61 22.93 -3.76
C TYR A 219 5.69 23.31 -4.91
N LEU A 220 6.14 24.16 -5.84
CA LEU A 220 5.33 24.61 -6.98
C LEU A 220 4.95 23.45 -7.90
N VAL A 221 5.86 22.50 -8.14
CA VAL A 221 5.59 21.30 -8.95
C VAL A 221 4.56 20.41 -8.25
N ALA A 222 4.72 20.14 -6.96
CA ALA A 222 3.76 19.32 -6.20
C ALA A 222 2.37 19.97 -6.12
N ARG A 223 2.31 21.29 -5.91
CA ARG A 223 1.06 22.07 -5.94
C ARG A 223 0.37 21.98 -7.31
N ALA A 224 1.12 22.20 -8.39
CA ALA A 224 0.59 22.17 -9.75
C ALA A 224 0.09 20.77 -10.16
N ASP A 225 0.83 19.71 -9.80
CA ASP A 225 0.38 18.33 -10.01
C ASP A 225 -0.91 18.04 -9.21
N CYS A 226 -0.96 18.44 -7.93
CA CYS A 226 -2.16 18.31 -7.11
C CYS A 226 -3.36 19.02 -7.72
N LEU A 227 -3.21 20.29 -8.12
CA LEU A 227 -4.28 21.05 -8.77
C LEU A 227 -4.76 20.35 -10.05
N SER A 228 -3.83 19.87 -10.88
CA SER A 228 -4.17 19.12 -12.10
C SER A 228 -5.03 17.90 -11.78
N LYS A 229 -4.61 17.07 -10.82
CA LYS A 229 -5.36 15.85 -10.43
C LYS A 229 -6.70 16.16 -9.78
N VAL A 230 -6.78 17.16 -8.92
CA VAL A 230 -8.03 17.60 -8.28
C VAL A 230 -9.01 18.13 -9.33
N SER A 231 -8.54 18.91 -10.31
CA SER A 231 -9.40 19.46 -11.37
C SER A 231 -10.01 18.40 -12.30
N MET A 232 -9.43 17.19 -12.34
CA MET A 232 -9.99 16.06 -13.09
C MET A 232 -11.19 15.40 -12.40
N VAL A 233 -11.37 15.61 -11.09
CA VAL A 233 -12.40 14.91 -10.29
C VAL A 233 -13.41 15.85 -9.64
N ALA A 234 -13.03 17.09 -9.33
CA ALA A 234 -13.88 18.08 -8.68
C ALA A 234 -14.15 19.28 -9.62
N GLY A 235 -15.31 19.91 -9.49
CA GLY A 235 -15.64 21.13 -10.23
C GLY A 235 -14.82 22.34 -9.75
N PRO A 236 -14.60 23.37 -10.60
CA PRO A 236 -13.84 24.57 -10.23
C PRO A 236 -14.28 25.28 -8.96
N GLU A 237 -15.57 25.23 -8.63
CA GLU A 237 -16.14 25.79 -7.40
C GLU A 237 -15.63 25.11 -6.11
N GLN A 238 -15.05 23.92 -6.23
CA GLN A 238 -14.51 23.15 -5.11
C GLN A 238 -13.05 23.45 -4.78
N TYR A 239 -12.28 23.98 -5.73
CA TYR A 239 -10.86 24.28 -5.52
C TYR A 239 -10.48 25.72 -5.90
N GLY A 240 -11.39 26.45 -6.54
CA GLY A 240 -11.27 27.89 -6.78
C GLY A 240 -11.17 28.65 -5.46
N ASP A 241 -10.28 29.64 -5.44
CA ASP A 241 -9.96 30.47 -4.27
C ASP A 241 -9.34 29.68 -3.10
N THR A 242 -8.66 28.57 -3.40
CA THR A 242 -7.88 27.83 -2.40
C THR A 242 -6.38 28.03 -2.61
N ILE A 243 -5.59 27.58 -1.63
CA ILE A 243 -4.12 27.62 -1.72
C ILE A 243 -3.55 26.86 -2.93
N LEU A 244 -4.30 25.92 -3.52
CA LEU A 244 -3.89 25.24 -4.75
C LEU A 244 -3.88 26.17 -5.97
N THR A 245 -4.70 27.22 -5.95
CA THR A 245 -4.87 28.20 -7.03
C THR A 245 -4.22 29.55 -6.76
N GLU A 246 -3.67 29.77 -5.56
CA GLU A 246 -2.91 30.98 -5.22
C GLU A 246 -1.66 31.09 -6.11
N VAL A 247 -1.49 32.26 -6.74
CA VAL A 247 -0.34 32.61 -7.60
C VAL A 247 0.85 32.94 -6.71
#